data_AF-A0A7C5JZ36-F1
#
_entry.id   AF-A0A7C5JZ36-F1
#
_cell.length_a   1.000
_cell.length_b   1.000
_cell.length_c   1.000
_cell.angle_alpha   90.00
_cell.angle_beta   90.00
_cell.angle_gamma   90.00
#
_symmetry.space_group_name_H-M   'P 1'
#
loop_
_entity.id
_entity.type
_entity.pdbx_description
1 polymer ?
#
loop_
_entity_poly.entity_id
_entity_poly.type
_entity_poly.pdbx_seq_one_letter_code
_entity_poly.pdbx_strand_id
1 'polypeptide(L)' 'MHLALGSGYPETGSRNESSVHWDMICNMRNGGQILVDGEVFYDSGEFQI' A
#
# COMPACT_ATOMS: atom_id res chain seq x y z
N MET A 1 0.52 -5.83 3.45
CA MET A 1 0.54 -4.64 2.58
C MET A 1 1.89 -3.96 2.71
N HIS A 2 2.29 -3.13 1.77
CA HIS A 2 3.46 -2.26 1.95
C HIS A 2 3.17 -0.86 1.43
N LEU A 3 3.97 0.09 1.90
CA LEU A 3 4.07 1.43 1.35
C LEU A 3 5.55 1.71 1.06
N ALA A 4 5.84 2.20 -0.14
CA ALA A 4 7.17 2.65 -0.50
C ALA A 4 7.32 4.15 -0.21
N LEU A 5 8.41 4.54 0.44
CA LEU A 5 8.83 5.93 0.59
C LEU A 5 9.96 6.25 -0.39
N GLY A 6 9.82 7.39 -1.08
CA GLY A 6 10.83 7.92 -1.98
C GLY A 6 10.56 7.60 -3.44
N SER A 7 11.59 7.19 -4.18
CA SER A 7 11.61 7.11 -5.64
C SER A 7 10.49 6.20 -6.14
N GLY A 8 9.68 6.69 -7.07
CA GLY A 8 8.66 5.86 -7.70
C GLY A 8 8.97 5.60 -9.16
N TYR A 9 8.57 4.42 -9.64
CA TYR A 9 8.80 4.00 -11.02
C TYR A 9 8.03 4.88 -12.03
N PRO A 10 8.70 5.54 -12.99
CA PRO A 10 8.05 6.47 -13.92
C PRO A 10 6.90 5.86 -14.74
N GLU A 11 6.98 4.56 -15.07
CA GLU A 11 5.96 3.82 -15.80
C GLU A 11 4.62 3.69 -15.04
N THR A 12 4.64 3.88 -13.72
CA THR A 12 3.42 3.95 -12.88
C THR A 12 2.81 5.35 -12.86
N GLY A 13 3.40 6.31 -13.58
CA GLY A 13 3.03 7.73 -13.55
C GLY A 13 3.59 8.48 -12.34
N SER A 14 4.47 7.86 -11.56
CA SER A 14 5.14 8.52 -10.44
C SER A 14 5.96 9.72 -10.93
N ARG A 15 5.87 10.81 -10.16
CA ARG A 15 6.70 12.01 -10.31
C ARG A 15 7.65 12.21 -9.12
N ASN A 16 7.65 11.26 -8.18
CA ASN A 16 8.45 11.37 -6.98
C ASN A 16 9.89 10.90 -7.26
N GLU A 17 10.81 11.85 -7.33
CA GLU A 17 12.23 11.60 -7.52
C GLU A 17 12.96 11.64 -6.17
N SER A 18 13.71 10.58 -5.87
CA SER A 18 14.48 10.47 -4.62
C SER A 18 15.65 9.52 -4.82
N SER A 19 16.70 9.67 -4.01
CA SER A 19 17.83 8.73 -3.95
C SER A 19 17.50 7.45 -3.16
N VAL A 20 16.38 7.44 -2.43
CA VAL A 20 15.94 6.31 -1.62
C VAL A 20 14.65 5.75 -2.21
N HIS A 21 14.56 4.42 -2.24
CA HIS A 21 13.32 3.67 -2.37
C HIS A 21 13.28 2.67 -1.22
N TRP A 22 12.32 2.82 -0.32
CA TRP A 22 12.22 1.95 0.85
C TRP A 22 10.80 1.44 1.07
N ASP A 23 10.65 0.13 1.03
CA ASP A 23 9.41 -0.57 1.32
C ASP A 23 9.23 -0.81 2.83
N MET A 24 8.16 -0.25 3.38
CA MET A 24 7.71 -0.53 4.74
C MET A 24 6.57 -1.53 4.70
N ILE A 25 6.75 -2.67 5.36
CA ILE A 25 5.76 -3.75 5.41
C ILE A 25 4.77 -3.50 6.56
N CYS A 26 3.48 -3.50 6.23
CA CYS A 26 2.39 -3.47 7.19
C CYS A 26 1.78 -4.87 7.35
N ASN A 27 1.92 -5.44 8.54
CA ASN A 27 1.21 -6.66 8.91
C ASN A 27 -0.27 -6.36 9.09
N MET A 28 -1.13 -7.01 8.31
CA MET A 28 -2.56 -6.72 8.29
C MET A 28 -3.40 -7.71 9.10
N ARG A 29 -2.82 -8.80 9.61
CA ARG A 29 -3.58 -9.92 10.19
C ARG A 29 -4.37 -9.59 11.46
N ASN A 30 -4.05 -8.48 12.13
CA ASN A 30 -4.64 -8.09 13.41
C ASN A 30 -5.51 -6.83 13.26
N GLY A 31 -6.60 -6.93 12.50
CA GLY A 31 -7.55 -5.82 12.31
C GLY A 31 -7.13 -4.79 11.26
N GLY A 32 -6.16 -5.11 10.39
CA GLY A 32 -5.78 -4.21 9.30
C GLY A 32 -6.82 -4.23 8.19
N GLN A 33 -7.34 -3.06 7.82
CA GLN A 33 -8.37 -2.90 6.79
C GLN A 33 -7.84 -2.12 5.57
N ILE A 34 -8.36 -2.46 4.39
CA ILE A 34 -8.24 -1.64 3.18
C ILE A 34 -9.65 -1.23 2.78
N LEU A 35 -9.87 0.09 2.73
CA LEU A 35 -11.12 0.65 2.24
C LEU A 35 -10.91 1.18 0.82
N VAL A 36 -11.85 0.87 -0.06
CA VAL A 36 -11.91 1.39 -1.44
C VAL A 36 -13.22 2.17 -1.55
N ASP A 37 -13.12 3.47 -1.85
CA ASP A 37 -14.27 4.38 -1.93
C ASP A 37 -15.19 4.38 -0.68
N GLY A 38 -14.60 4.10 0.48
CA GLY A 38 -15.31 4.05 1.77
C GLY A 38 -15.87 2.67 2.14
N GLU A 39 -15.77 1.69 1.26
CA GLU A 39 -16.22 0.31 1.50
C GLU A 39 -15.07 -0.61 1.89
N VAL A 40 -15.29 -1.55 2.81
CA VAL A 40 -14.27 -2.52 3.24
C VAL A 40 -14.03 -3.53 2.12
N PHE A 41 -12.83 -3.51 1.53
CA PHE A 41 -12.41 -4.41 0.46
C PHE A 41 -11.47 -5.52 0.95
N TYR A 42 -10.79 -5.29 2.08
CA TYR A 42 -9.90 -6.24 2.72
C TYR A 42 -9.97 -6.07 4.24
N ASP A 43 -9.99 -7.18 4.97
CA ASP A 43 -9.97 -7.18 6.43
C ASP A 43 -9.12 -8.35 6.96
N SER A 44 -8.17 -8.03 7.85
CA SER A 44 -7.49 -9.00 8.71
C SER A 44 -6.77 -10.15 8.02
N GLY A 45 -6.34 -9.98 6.77
CA GLY A 45 -5.68 -11.04 6.00
C GLY A 45 -6.39 -11.39 4.71
N GLU A 46 -7.68 -11.08 4.62
CA GLU A 46 -8.60 -11.64 3.63
C GLU A 46 -9.28 -10.56 2.79
N PHE A 47 -9.45 -10.82 1.50
CA PHE A 47 -10.25 -9.98 0.60
C PHE A 47 -11.75 -10.22 0.82
N GLN A 48 -12.55 -9.16 0.79
CA GLN A 48 -14.00 -9.18 1.07
C GLN A 48 -14.83 -9.07 -0.24
N ILE A 49 -14.47 -9.89 -1.23
CA ILE A 49 -15.09 -9.91 -2.58
C ILE A 49 -16.38 -10.74 -2.64
#